data_AF-A0A259CKM3-F1
#
_entry.id   AF-A0A259CKM3-F1
#
_cell.length_a   1.000
_cell.length_b   1.000
_cell.length_c   1.000
_cell.angle_alpha   90.00
_cell.angle_beta   90.00
_cell.angle_gamma   90.00
#
_symmetry.space_group_name_H-M   'P 1'
#
loop_
_entity.id
_entity.type
_entity.pdbx_description
1 polymer ?
#
loop_
_entity_poly.entity_id
_entity_poly.type
_entity_poly.pdbx_seq_one_letter_code
_entity_poly.pdbx_strand_id
1 'polypeptide(L)'
;MLEFIETGELTFLGFLTFVGLMMIIFPKDMKVLIGGTFILSMLMVIAYTHHRHHFDKEFILKRFNEGHAIECGLWRGERTLINTKSGWIYQSSIGFIKEDRIHNDLGWCNVIGQKAPEPSVVPYTFALIIELIVCFALRGAVQNVLKKEEEKENTNEPDPQ
;
A
#
# COMPACT_ATOMS: atom_id res chain seq x y z
N MET A 1 -9.53 13.33 -2.64
CA MET A 1 -8.48 13.91 -3.52
C MET A 1 -7.19 13.22 -3.12
N LEU A 2 -6.54 12.45 -4.00
CA LEU A 2 -5.28 11.75 -3.71
C LEU A 2 -4.19 12.78 -3.41
N GLU A 3 -4.08 13.23 -2.17
CA GLU A 3 -2.91 13.98 -1.71
C GLU A 3 -1.76 12.98 -1.52
N PHE A 4 -0.93 12.93 -2.56
CA PHE A 4 0.47 12.53 -2.61
C PHE A 4 0.82 11.13 -2.08
N ILE A 5 0.57 10.12 -2.93
CA ILE A 5 1.70 9.25 -3.27
C ILE A 5 2.59 10.11 -4.16
N GLU A 6 3.80 10.45 -3.72
CA GLU A 6 4.73 11.19 -4.58
C GLU A 6 4.89 10.42 -5.90
N THR A 7 4.97 11.11 -7.04
CA THR A 7 5.07 10.43 -8.35
C THR A 7 6.22 9.40 -8.38
N GLY A 8 7.28 9.65 -7.59
CA GLY A 8 8.36 8.70 -7.32
C GLY A 8 7.93 7.42 -6.61
N GLU A 9 7.14 7.52 -5.53
CA GLU A 9 6.63 6.35 -4.80
C GLU A 9 5.70 5.50 -5.67
N LEU A 10 4.83 6.13 -6.46
CA LEU A 10 3.93 5.40 -7.36
C LEU A 10 4.71 4.66 -8.45
N THR A 11 5.74 5.32 -9.01
CA THR A 11 6.62 4.72 -10.01
C THR A 11 7.42 3.56 -9.41
N PHE A 12 7.93 3.72 -8.19
CA PHE A 12 8.66 2.69 -7.48
C PHE A 12 7.79 1.48 -7.15
N LEU A 13 6.58 1.69 -6.63
CA LEU A 13 5.61 0.62 -6.35
C LEU A 13 5.24 -0.11 -7.65
N GLY A 14 4.98 0.62 -8.73
CA GLY A 14 4.69 0.01 -10.04
C GLY A 14 5.85 -0.82 -10.58
N PHE A 15 7.09 -0.35 -10.41
CA PHE A 15 8.29 -1.11 -10.77
C PHE A 15 8.43 -2.39 -9.93
N LEU A 16 8.23 -2.32 -8.62
CA LEU A 16 8.27 -3.48 -7.73
C LEU A 16 7.19 -4.50 -8.08
N THR A 17 5.97 -4.05 -8.41
CA THR A 17 4.90 -4.93 -8.89
C THR A 17 5.35 -5.65 -10.15
N PHE A 18 5.87 -4.92 -11.14
CA PHE A 18 6.36 -5.50 -12.39
C PHE A 18 7.45 -6.56 -12.15
N VAL A 19 8.44 -6.26 -11.31
CA VAL A 19 9.50 -7.21 -10.94
C VAL A 19 8.91 -8.44 -10.25
N GLY A 20 7.99 -8.26 -9.30
CA GLY A 20 7.30 -9.35 -8.61
C GLY A 20 6.56 -10.28 -9.57
N LEU A 21 5.80 -9.73 -10.52
CA LEU A 21 5.10 -10.48 -11.56
C LEU A 21 6.08 -11.30 -12.42
N MET A 22 7.17 -10.67 -12.89
CA MET A 22 8.18 -11.33 -13.72
C MET A 22 8.88 -12.48 -12.97
N MET A 23 9.14 -12.29 -11.67
CA MET A 23 9.70 -13.32 -10.78
C MET A 23 8.75 -14.49 -10.51
N ILE A 24 7.45 -14.38 -10.81
CA ILE A 24 6.53 -15.51 -10.72
C ILE A 24 6.38 -16.19 -12.09
N ILE A 25 6.23 -15.42 -13.16
CA ILE A 25 5.87 -15.94 -14.49
C ILE A 25 7.02 -16.72 -15.14
N PHE A 26 8.25 -16.22 -15.10
CA PHE A 26 9.35 -16.75 -15.92
C PHE A 26 10.34 -17.74 -15.27
N PRO A 27 10.67 -17.67 -13.96
CA PRO A 27 11.83 -18.40 -13.47
C PRO A 27 11.57 -19.90 -13.33
N LYS A 28 12.57 -20.70 -13.70
CA LYS A 28 12.61 -22.15 -13.44
C LYS A 28 12.86 -22.43 -11.93
N ASP A 29 13.60 -21.56 -11.25
CA ASP A 29 13.93 -21.69 -9.82
C ASP A 29 12.80 -21.32 -8.86
N MET A 30 12.52 -22.22 -7.92
CA MET A 30 11.50 -22.01 -6.87
C MET A 30 11.84 -20.85 -5.91
N LYS A 31 13.13 -20.58 -5.67
CA LYS A 31 13.55 -19.47 -4.78
C LYS A 31 13.10 -18.11 -5.33
N VAL A 32 13.20 -17.92 -6.64
CA VAL A 32 12.81 -16.67 -7.32
C VAL A 32 11.28 -16.50 -7.29
N LEU A 33 10.52 -17.58 -7.48
CA LEU A 33 9.06 -17.60 -7.37
C LEU A 33 8.57 -17.20 -5.98
N ILE A 34 9.21 -17.71 -4.92
CA ILE A 34 8.87 -17.34 -3.54
C ILE A 34 9.18 -15.85 -3.32
N GLY A 35 10.31 -15.37 -3.84
CA GLY A 35 10.66 -13.94 -3.80
C GLY A 35 9.61 -13.05 -4.47
N GLY A 36 9.13 -13.42 -5.66
CA GLY A 36 8.08 -12.68 -6.36
C GLY A 36 6.76 -12.62 -5.59
N THR A 37 6.32 -13.77 -5.05
CA THR A 37 5.12 -13.86 -4.19
C THR A 37 5.25 -12.99 -2.94
N PHE A 38 6.44 -12.97 -2.32
CA PHE A 38 6.71 -12.16 -1.14
C PHE A 38 6.64 -10.66 -1.45
N ILE A 39 7.22 -10.21 -2.58
CA ILE A 39 7.15 -8.82 -3.02
C ILE A 39 5.70 -8.37 -3.20
N LEU A 40 4.88 -9.15 -3.92
CA LEU A 40 3.46 -8.81 -4.13
C LEU A 40 2.68 -8.74 -2.81
N SER A 41 2.96 -9.67 -1.88
CA SER A 41 2.35 -9.64 -0.54
C SER A 41 2.71 -8.36 0.24
N MET A 42 3.98 -7.95 0.21
CA MET A 42 4.43 -6.71 0.86
C MET A 42 3.76 -5.47 0.26
N LEU A 43 3.56 -5.43 -1.06
CA LEU A 43 2.87 -4.33 -1.72
C LEU A 43 1.40 -4.20 -1.26
N MET A 44 0.72 -5.32 -1.03
CA MET A 44 -0.65 -5.32 -0.49
C MET A 44 -0.70 -4.84 0.96
N VAL A 45 0.30 -5.19 1.77
CA VAL A 45 0.45 -4.64 3.14
C VAL A 45 0.65 -3.14 3.10
N ILE A 46 1.53 -2.63 2.24
CA ILE A 46 1.76 -1.19 2.07
C ILE A 46 0.47 -0.48 1.65
N ALA A 47 -0.25 -1.02 0.68
CA ALA A 47 -1.52 -0.46 0.23
C ALA A 47 -2.57 -0.40 1.36
N TYR A 48 -2.68 -1.47 2.15
CA TYR A 48 -3.56 -1.52 3.32
C TYR A 48 -3.18 -0.47 4.37
N THR A 49 -1.89 -0.37 4.72
CA THR A 49 -1.40 0.58 5.72
C THR A 49 -1.63 2.03 5.27
N HIS A 50 -1.39 2.33 4.00
CA HIS A 50 -1.64 3.66 3.45
C HIS A 50 -3.14 4.01 3.50
N HIS A 51 -4.00 3.07 3.11
CA HIS A 51 -5.44 3.26 3.17
C HIS A 51 -5.95 3.46 4.61
N ARG A 52 -5.45 2.66 5.57
CA ARG A 52 -5.75 2.84 6.99
C ARG A 52 -5.37 4.24 7.48
N HIS A 53 -4.15 4.68 7.17
CA HIS A 53 -3.68 5.99 7.57
C HIS A 53 -4.55 7.12 6.99
N HIS A 54 -5.02 6.97 5.75
CA HIS A 54 -5.94 7.92 5.13
C HIS A 54 -7.30 7.95 5.86
N PHE A 55 -7.88 6.78 6.16
CA PHE A 55 -9.13 6.69 6.92
C PHE A 55 -9.03 7.30 8.31
N ASP A 56 -7.89 7.09 8.99
CA ASP A 56 -7.64 7.68 10.32
C ASP A 56 -7.64 9.22 10.23
N LYS A 57 -6.96 9.79 9.23
CA LYS A 57 -6.94 11.25 8.99
C LYS A 57 -8.34 11.80 8.69
N GLU A 58 -9.09 11.14 7.80
CA GLU A 58 -10.46 11.55 7.47
C GLU A 58 -11.38 11.47 8.69
N PHE A 59 -11.24 10.42 9.51
CA PHE A 59 -12.01 10.26 10.74
C PHE A 59 -11.75 11.41 11.73
N ILE A 60 -10.48 11.77 11.95
CA ILE A 60 -10.09 12.88 12.82
C ILE A 60 -10.70 14.20 12.34
N LEU A 61 -10.58 14.51 11.04
CA LEU A 61 -11.14 15.72 10.46
C LEU A 61 -12.67 15.76 10.57
N LYS A 62 -13.34 14.64 10.29
CA LYS A 62 -14.79 14.54 10.42
C LYS A 62 -15.23 14.80 11.86
N ARG A 63 -14.59 14.18 12.85
CA ARG A 63 -14.91 14.38 14.27
C ARG A 63 -14.62 15.80 14.75
N PHE A 64 -13.55 16.42 14.26
CA PHE A 64 -13.26 17.84 14.52
C PHE A 64 -14.42 18.73 14.08
N ASN A 65 -14.90 18.54 12.84
CA ASN A 65 -15.98 19.32 12.27
C ASN A 65 -17.32 19.08 12.98
N GLU A 66 -17.53 17.90 13.55
CA GLU A 66 -18.66 17.58 14.43
C GLU A 66 -18.51 18.22 15.84
N GLY A 67 -17.41 18.90 16.13
CA GLY A 67 -17.16 19.60 17.40
C GLY A 67 -16.57 18.73 18.50
N HIS A 68 -16.08 17.52 18.17
CA HIS A 68 -15.37 16.69 19.13
C HIS A 68 -13.97 17.25 19.43
N ALA A 69 -13.48 17.00 20.64
CA ALA A 69 -12.11 17.31 21.02
C ALA A 69 -11.14 16.23 20.52
N ILE A 70 -10.02 16.69 19.99
CA ILE A 70 -8.93 15.88 19.44
C ILE A 70 -7.69 16.13 20.28
N GLU A 71 -6.95 15.09 20.59
CA GLU A 71 -5.67 15.16 21.25
C GLU A 71 -4.58 14.92 20.20
N CYS A 72 -3.75 15.93 19.96
CA CYS A 72 -2.62 15.83 19.03
C CYS A 72 -1.30 15.83 19.78
N GLY A 73 -0.43 14.87 19.47
CA GLY A 73 0.92 14.79 20.01
C GLY A 73 1.86 15.78 19.30
N LEU A 74 2.78 16.39 20.03
CA LEU A 74 3.87 17.21 19.50
C LEU A 74 5.16 16.40 19.42
N TRP A 75 6.10 16.83 18.57
CA TRP A 75 7.39 16.17 18.36
C TRP A 75 8.25 16.06 19.64
N ARG A 76 7.88 16.76 20.72
CA ARG A 76 8.54 16.70 22.03
C ARG A 76 7.76 15.95 23.11
N GLY A 77 6.73 15.20 22.74
CA GLY A 77 5.90 14.41 23.67
C GLY A 77 4.85 15.22 24.44
N GLU A 78 4.79 16.53 24.24
CA GLU A 78 3.67 17.35 24.70
C GLU A 78 2.40 17.02 23.92
N ARG A 79 1.24 17.16 24.56
CA ARG A 79 -0.05 16.89 23.93
C ARG A 79 -0.91 18.14 23.97
N THR A 80 -1.55 18.46 22.85
CA THR A 80 -2.43 19.62 22.72
C THR A 80 -3.85 19.16 22.45
N LEU A 81 -4.80 19.74 23.20
CA LEU A 81 -6.22 19.54 22.98
C LEU A 81 -6.71 20.53 21.93
N ILE A 82 -7.13 20.00 20.78
CA ILE A 82 -7.65 20.74 19.63
C ILE A 82 -9.16 20.57 19.59
N ASN A 83 -9.90 21.67 19.66
CA ASN A 83 -11.35 21.67 19.47
C ASN A 83 -11.84 23.00 18.88
N THR A 84 -12.96 22.98 18.16
CA THR A 84 -13.54 24.17 17.52
C THR A 84 -13.97 25.22 18.54
N LYS A 85 -14.48 24.80 19.71
CA LYS A 85 -14.96 25.69 20.78
C LYS A 85 -13.86 26.57 21.40
N SER A 86 -12.60 26.13 21.32
CA SER A 86 -11.44 26.86 21.85
C SER A 86 -10.72 27.68 20.79
N GLY A 87 -11.32 27.85 19.60
CA GLY A 87 -10.83 28.73 18.55
C GLY A 87 -9.86 28.07 17.56
N TRP A 88 -9.71 26.73 17.59
CA TRP A 88 -8.96 26.03 16.55
C TRP A 88 -9.74 25.98 15.25
N ILE A 89 -9.04 26.16 14.13
CA ILE A 89 -9.55 25.98 12.77
C ILE A 89 -8.64 25.04 12.01
N TYR A 90 -9.17 24.30 11.03
CA TYR A 90 -8.35 23.46 10.14
C TYR A 90 -8.22 24.10 8.77
N GLN A 91 -6.99 24.21 8.26
CA GLN A 91 -6.69 24.70 6.92
C GLN A 91 -5.86 23.66 6.16
N SER A 92 -6.33 23.23 4.98
CA SER A 92 -5.79 22.06 4.26
C SER A 92 -4.27 22.08 4.02
N SER A 93 -3.67 23.24 3.79
CA SER A 93 -2.24 23.38 3.49
C SER A 93 -1.36 23.68 4.71
N ILE A 94 -1.95 23.90 5.88
CA ILE A 94 -1.23 24.38 7.09
C ILE A 94 -1.49 23.47 8.29
N GLY A 95 -2.70 22.91 8.42
CA GLY A 95 -3.14 22.07 9.53
C GLY A 95 -4.11 22.78 10.46
N PHE A 96 -4.15 22.33 11.72
CA PHE A 96 -4.90 23.00 12.77
C PHE A 96 -4.17 24.27 13.23
N ILE A 97 -4.87 25.39 13.26
CA ILE A 97 -4.32 26.70 13.58
C ILE A 97 -5.11 27.32 14.73
N LYS A 98 -4.39 27.91 15.68
CA LYS A 98 -4.93 28.80 16.71
C LYS A 98 -3.85 29.81 17.10
N GLU A 99 -4.11 31.09 16.86
CA GLU A 99 -3.14 32.17 17.13
C GLU A 99 -1.79 31.82 16.47
N ASP A 100 -0.69 31.79 17.23
CA ASP A 100 0.65 31.45 16.73
C ASP A 100 0.96 29.94 16.76
N ARG A 101 -0.03 29.09 17.09
CA ARG A 101 0.15 27.62 17.17
C ARG A 101 -0.39 26.96 15.91
N ILE A 102 0.47 26.17 15.27
CA ILE A 102 0.14 25.38 14.08
C ILE A 102 0.43 23.90 14.38
N HIS A 103 -0.50 23.03 14.00
CA HIS A 103 -0.33 21.59 14.06
C HIS A 103 -0.72 20.94 12.73
N ASN A 104 0.28 20.50 11.97
CA ASN A 104 0.13 20.04 10.59
C ASN A 104 0.01 18.52 10.44
N ASP A 105 0.41 17.74 11.45
CA ASP A 105 0.41 16.28 11.35
C ASP A 105 -0.85 15.65 11.95
N LEU A 106 -1.84 15.39 11.09
CA LEU A 106 -3.05 14.64 11.46
C LEU A 106 -2.74 13.21 11.93
N GLY A 107 -1.62 12.62 11.51
CA GLY A 107 -1.22 11.27 11.91
C GLY A 107 -0.87 11.16 13.40
N TRP A 108 -0.62 12.29 14.08
CA TRP A 108 -0.32 12.35 15.50
C TRP A 108 -1.53 12.77 16.34
N CYS A 109 -2.68 12.94 15.70
CA CYS A 109 -3.93 13.30 16.32
C CYS A 109 -4.80 12.07 16.59
N ASN A 110 -5.56 12.10 17.68
CA ASN A 110 -6.53 11.08 18.05
C ASN A 110 -7.79 11.71 18.62
N VAL A 111 -8.94 11.12 18.34
CA VAL A 111 -10.22 11.56 18.92
C VAL A 111 -10.34 11.02 20.33
N ILE A 112 -10.58 11.89 21.32
CA ILE A 112 -10.60 11.49 22.72
C ILE A 112 -11.74 10.50 22.96
N GLY A 113 -11.40 9.33 23.52
CA GLY A 113 -12.38 8.29 23.86
C GLY A 113 -12.94 7.51 22.66
N GLN A 114 -12.44 7.72 21.44
CA GLN A 114 -12.86 6.97 20.25
C GLN A 114 -11.65 6.40 19.52
N LYS A 115 -11.75 5.15 19.09
CA LYS A 115 -10.78 4.55 18.17
C LYS A 115 -11.22 4.85 16.74
N ALA A 116 -10.25 5.16 15.88
CA ALA A 116 -10.50 5.27 14.45
C ALA A 116 -10.98 3.91 13.90
N PRO A 117 -11.88 3.92 12.89
CA PRO A 117 -12.37 2.69 12.28
C PRO A 117 -11.25 2.00 11.52
N GLU A 118 -11.07 0.69 11.76
CA GLU A 118 -10.08 -0.09 11.00
C GLU A 118 -10.67 -0.51 9.64
N PRO A 119 -9.98 -0.26 8.52
CA PRO A 119 -10.45 -0.73 7.23
C PRO A 119 -10.39 -2.27 7.16
N SER A 120 -11.30 -2.84 6.38
CA SER A 120 -11.33 -4.28 6.16
C SER A 120 -10.09 -4.74 5.38
N VAL A 121 -9.47 -5.82 5.83
CA VAL A 121 -8.33 -6.46 5.16
C VAL A 121 -8.78 -7.29 3.95
N VAL A 122 -10.06 -7.68 3.90
CA VAL A 122 -10.62 -8.62 2.91
C VAL A 122 -10.34 -8.22 1.44
N PRO A 123 -10.56 -6.96 1.01
CA PRO A 123 -10.32 -6.58 -0.39
C PRO A 123 -8.87 -6.76 -0.83
N TYR A 124 -7.92 -6.49 0.07
CA TYR A 124 -6.48 -6.60 -0.20
C TYR A 124 -6.05 -8.06 -0.32
N THR A 125 -6.50 -8.91 0.61
CA THR A 125 -6.24 -10.35 0.54
C THR A 125 -6.87 -10.95 -0.71
N PHE A 126 -8.08 -10.53 -1.06
CA PHE A 126 -8.77 -11.02 -2.26
C PHE A 126 -8.05 -10.61 -3.54
N ALA A 127 -7.61 -9.36 -3.64
CA ALA A 127 -6.81 -8.87 -4.76
C ALA A 127 -5.50 -9.67 -4.90
N LEU A 128 -4.78 -9.90 -3.80
CA LEU A 128 -3.56 -10.71 -3.79
C LEU A 128 -3.80 -12.13 -4.31
N ILE A 129 -4.88 -12.78 -3.85
CA ILE A 129 -5.21 -14.15 -4.28
C ILE A 129 -5.47 -14.19 -5.79
N ILE A 130 -6.26 -13.25 -6.32
CA ILE A 130 -6.55 -13.18 -7.76
C ILE A 130 -5.26 -12.95 -8.55
N GLU A 131 -4.44 -11.99 -8.11
CA GLU A 131 -3.18 -11.67 -8.78
C GLU A 131 -2.24 -12.88 -8.83
N LEU A 132 -2.11 -13.61 -7.72
CA LEU A 132 -1.32 -14.84 -7.67
C LEU A 132 -1.89 -15.91 -8.60
N ILE A 133 -3.21 -16.15 -8.59
CA ILE A 133 -3.85 -17.13 -9.49
C ILE A 133 -3.53 -16.81 -10.95
N VAL A 134 -3.65 -15.54 -11.35
CA VAL A 134 -3.33 -15.09 -12.72
C VAL A 134 -1.85 -15.31 -13.03
N CYS A 135 -0.95 -14.96 -12.10
CA CYS A 135 0.49 -15.15 -12.30
C CYS A 135 0.87 -16.63 -12.45
N PHE A 136 0.29 -17.51 -11.62
CA PHE A 136 0.53 -18.95 -11.70
C PHE A 136 -0.05 -19.57 -12.98
N ALA A 137 -1.22 -19.11 -13.43
CA ALA A 137 -1.78 -19.53 -14.71
C ALA A 137 -0.88 -19.12 -15.89
N LEU A 138 -0.41 -17.86 -15.89
CA LEU A 138 0.54 -17.36 -16.90
C LEU A 138 1.87 -18.11 -16.87
N ARG A 139 2.42 -18.37 -15.68
CA ARG A 139 3.60 -19.23 -15.51
C ARG A 139 3.40 -20.58 -16.19
N GLY A 140 2.27 -21.24 -15.94
CA GLY A 140 1.95 -22.53 -16.56
C GLY A 140 1.91 -22.45 -18.09
N ALA A 141 1.28 -21.41 -18.64
CA ALA A 141 1.24 -21.17 -20.09
C ALA A 141 2.64 -20.95 -20.68
N VAL A 142 3.46 -20.09 -20.06
CA VAL A 142 4.83 -19.80 -20.49
C VAL A 142 5.71 -21.05 -20.43
N GLN A 143 5.65 -21.81 -19.34
CA GLN A 143 6.44 -23.04 -19.19
C GLN A 143 6.02 -24.11 -20.22
N ASN A 144 4.75 -24.19 -20.59
CA ASN A 144 4.29 -25.11 -21.63
C ASN A 144 4.79 -24.72 -23.03
N VAL A 145 4.90 -23.42 -23.32
CA VAL A 145 5.48 -22.94 -24.59
C VAL A 145 6.97 -23.25 -24.64
N LEU A 146 7.71 -22.90 -23.59
CA LEU A 146 9.16 -23.14 -23.52
C LEU A 146 9.52 -24.62 -23.66
N LYS A 147 8.76 -25.53 -23.02
CA LYS A 147 8.98 -26.98 -23.18
C LYS A 147 8.77 -27.47 -24.60
N LYS A 148 7.75 -26.97 -25.30
CA LYS A 148 7.47 -27.35 -26.70
C LYS A 148 8.54 -26.84 -27.67
N GLU A 149 9.18 -25.73 -27.35
CA GLU A 149 10.31 -25.20 -28.13
C GLU A 149 11.58 -26.03 -27.88
N GLU A 150 11.89 -26.35 -26.63
CA GLU A 150 13.02 -27.23 -26.26
C GLU A 150 12.90 -28.64 -26.89
N GLU A 151 11.69 -29.22 -26.94
CA GLU A 151 11.44 -30.51 -27.58
C GLU A 151 11.65 -30.46 -29.11
N LYS A 152 11.21 -29.37 -29.77
CA LYS A 152 11.39 -29.20 -31.23
C LYS A 152 12.85 -28.98 -31.62
N GLU A 153 13.62 -28.31 -30.80
CA GLU A 153 15.04 -28.05 -31.06
C GLU A 153 15.86 -29.35 -30.96
N ASN A 154 15.64 -30.16 -29.91
CA ASN A 154 16.32 -31.45 -29.73
C ASN A 154 15.97 -32.51 -30.78
N THR A 155 14.84 -32.39 -31.48
CA THR A 155 14.47 -33.36 -32.54
C THR A 155 15.12 -33.04 -33.89
N ASN A 156 15.75 -31.86 -34.03
CA ASN A 156 16.37 -31.40 -35.28
C ASN A 156 17.92 -31.48 -35.27
N GLU A 157 18.52 -32.01 -34.21
CA GLU A 157 19.97 -32.25 -34.16
C GLU A 157 20.31 -33.52 -34.97
N PRO A 158 21.08 -33.43 -36.08
CA PRO A 158 21.46 -34.61 -36.85
C PRO A 158 22.49 -35.44 -36.08
N ASP A 159 22.29 -36.75 -36.08
CA ASP A 159 23.18 -37.77 -35.50
C ASP A 159 24.66 -37.48 -35.86
N PRO A 160 25.59 -37.40 -34.89
CA PRO A 160 27.01 -37.26 -35.20
C PRO A 160 27.51 -38.61 -35.75
N GLN A 161 27.66 -38.68 -37.07
CA GLN A 161 28.36 -39.77 -37.76
C GLN A 161 29.86 -39.78 -37.45
#